data_AF-A0A151EUY2-F1
#
_entry.id   AF-A0A151EUY2-F1
#
_cell.length_a   1.000
_cell.length_b   1.000
_cell.length_c   1.000
_cell.angle_alpha   90.00
_cell.angle_beta   90.00
_cell.angle_gamma   90.00
#
_symmetry.space_group_name_H-M   'P 1'
#
loop_
_entity.id
_entity.type
_entity.pdbx_description
1 polymer ?
#
loop_
_entity_poly.entity_id
_entity_poly.type
_entity_poly.pdbx_seq_one_letter_code
_entity_poly.pdbx_strand_id
1 'polypeptide(L)'
;MSVTLLGLDSLTVILVLVFSFIFDLIDLGYEEEIHSFNFVFSTVYLIYFIFRIFFGLTAAVILQATGITDDPLLLSIFSVIASASILQNFSLRIGGTHPINIYDLFQHYRDKMVVVVGQKEEKRLRKRKLRAERELAEMENEKLKQILTLVIADMGNEGEWKRLKQEYLEYADTISEGDEETRKLVLAKVIASLDPIYVDFILEKQRTRKRLGFDVG
;
A
#
# COMPACT_ATOMS: atom_id res chain seq x y z
N MET A 1 3.06 3.61 44.32
CA MET A 1 3.96 4.77 44.20
C MET A 1 4.39 4.85 42.75
N SER A 2 4.01 5.89 42.02
CA SER A 2 4.55 6.13 40.68
C SER A 2 6.00 6.56 40.84
N VAL A 3 6.91 5.85 40.17
CA VAL A 3 8.32 6.27 40.09
C VAL A 3 8.37 7.40 39.08
N THR A 4 8.76 8.59 39.53
CA THR A 4 8.93 9.74 38.64
C THR A 4 10.38 9.83 38.18
N LEU A 5 10.57 10.03 36.88
CA LEU A 5 11.89 10.30 36.29
C LEU A 5 11.84 11.71 35.73
N LEU A 6 12.70 12.60 36.22
CA LEU A 6 12.76 14.02 35.78
C LEU A 6 11.43 14.79 35.95
N GLY A 7 10.56 14.38 36.89
CA GLY A 7 9.24 15.00 37.10
C GLY A 7 8.11 14.42 36.26
N LEU A 8 8.43 13.55 35.28
CA LEU A 8 7.45 12.82 34.49
C LEU A 8 7.00 11.55 35.22
N ASP A 9 5.74 11.17 35.05
CA ASP A 9 5.28 9.86 35.49
C ASP A 9 5.89 8.73 34.65
N SER A 10 5.98 7.53 35.22
CA SER A 10 6.54 6.37 34.55
C SER A 10 5.79 5.98 33.28
N LEU A 11 4.49 6.28 33.19
CA LEU A 11 3.66 5.95 32.04
C LEU A 11 4.07 6.80 30.83
N THR A 12 4.27 8.09 31.02
CA THR A 12 4.75 9.05 30.03
C THR A 12 6.12 8.64 29.51
N VAL A 13 7.05 8.27 30.41
CA VAL A 13 8.38 7.80 30.00
C VAL A 13 8.27 6.55 29.12
N ILE A 14 7.46 5.56 29.52
CA ILE A 14 7.23 4.34 28.73
C ILE A 14 6.59 4.67 27.38
N LEU A 15 5.60 5.55 27.36
CA LEU A 15 4.92 5.94 26.13
C LEU A 15 5.84 6.71 25.17
N VAL A 16 6.72 7.59 25.67
CA VAL A 16 7.74 8.25 24.85
C VAL A 16 8.70 7.23 24.23
N LEU A 17 9.12 6.20 24.99
CA LEU A 17 9.97 5.12 24.47
C LEU A 17 9.25 4.32 23.37
N VAL A 18 8.02 3.88 23.67
CA VAL A 18 7.21 3.05 22.75
C VAL A 18 6.87 3.83 21.49
N PHE A 19 6.41 5.07 21.60
CA PHE A 19 6.08 5.89 20.44
C PHE A 19 7.30 6.30 19.64
N SER A 20 8.45 6.58 20.27
CA SER A 20 9.70 6.82 19.54
C SER A 20 10.09 5.61 18.71
N PHE A 21 9.98 4.40 19.28
CA PHE A 21 10.31 3.16 18.60
C PHE A 21 9.32 2.83 17.47
N ILE A 22 8.02 2.98 17.70
CA ILE A 22 6.99 2.78 16.66
C ILE A 22 7.21 3.78 15.53
N PHE A 23 7.50 5.04 15.84
CA PHE A 23 7.76 6.04 14.81
C PHE A 23 9.00 5.69 14.00
N ASP A 24 10.08 5.20 14.62
CA ASP A 24 11.26 4.71 13.91
C ASP A 24 10.99 3.49 13.05
N LEU A 25 10.17 2.53 13.52
CA LEU A 25 9.78 1.38 12.71
C LEU A 25 8.94 1.78 11.50
N ILE A 26 8.08 2.79 11.65
CA ILE A 26 7.34 3.37 10.53
C ILE A 26 8.32 4.08 9.58
N ASP A 27 9.28 4.85 10.09
CA ASP A 27 10.26 5.55 9.24
C ASP A 27 11.13 4.56 8.44
N LEU A 28 11.69 3.54 9.12
CA LEU A 28 12.53 2.50 8.53
C LEU A 28 11.78 1.52 7.63
N GLY A 29 10.51 1.24 7.93
CA GLY A 29 9.67 0.34 7.12
C GLY A 29 9.25 0.94 5.78
N TYR A 30 9.42 2.24 5.59
CA TYR A 30 8.95 2.98 4.40
C TYR A 30 10.08 3.40 3.44
N GLU A 31 11.35 3.37 3.85
CA GLU A 31 12.49 3.60 2.93
C GLU A 31 12.87 2.29 2.21
N GLU A 32 12.53 2.18 0.92
CA GLU A 32 12.80 0.99 0.09
C GLU A 32 14.31 0.65 -0.07
N GLU A 33 15.23 1.54 0.29
CA GLU A 33 16.68 1.30 0.19
C GLU A 33 17.32 0.70 1.45
N ILE A 34 16.68 0.77 2.62
CA ILE A 34 17.23 0.18 3.86
C ILE A 34 16.49 -1.14 4.15
N HIS A 35 16.67 -2.12 3.28
CA HIS A 35 16.17 -3.49 3.44
C HIS A 35 16.90 -4.30 4.52
N SER A 36 17.19 -3.72 5.69
CA SER A 36 17.69 -4.54 6.78
C SER A 36 17.08 -4.15 8.11
N PHE A 37 16.24 -5.04 8.63
CA PHE A 37 15.97 -5.15 10.07
C PHE A 37 17.27 -5.16 10.90
N ASN A 38 18.41 -5.50 10.29
CA ASN A 38 19.75 -5.39 10.88
C ASN A 38 20.14 -3.94 11.27
N PHE A 39 19.56 -2.91 10.66
CA PHE A 39 19.83 -1.52 11.03
C PHE A 39 19.33 -1.20 12.44
N VAL A 40 18.17 -1.75 12.84
CA VAL A 40 17.64 -1.62 14.21
C VAL A 40 18.57 -2.25 15.25
N PHE A 41 19.35 -3.26 14.83
CA PHE A 41 20.38 -3.90 15.67
C PHE A 41 21.77 -3.23 15.55
N SER A 42 21.90 -2.15 14.78
CA SER A 42 23.18 -1.46 14.61
C SER A 42 23.47 -0.53 15.80
N THR A 43 24.75 -0.40 16.14
CA THR A 43 25.23 0.57 17.14
C THR A 43 24.86 2.01 16.76
N VAL A 44 24.78 2.31 15.46
CA VAL A 44 24.40 3.63 14.94
C VAL A 44 22.94 3.94 15.27
N TYR A 45 22.04 2.99 15.04
CA TYR A 45 20.63 3.14 15.42
C TYR A 45 20.47 3.28 16.93
N LEU A 46 21.20 2.48 17.73
CA LEU A 46 21.14 2.59 19.18
C LEU A 46 21.52 4.00 19.67
N ILE A 47 22.60 4.58 19.12
CA ILE A 47 23.03 5.94 19.45
C ILE A 47 21.95 6.96 19.04
N TYR A 48 21.45 6.86 17.80
CA TYR A 48 20.37 7.71 17.31
C TYR A 48 19.12 7.65 18.19
N PHE A 49 18.70 6.44 18.56
CA PHE A 49 17.53 6.19 19.39
C PHE A 49 17.70 6.77 20.80
N ILE A 50 18.89 6.67 21.40
CA ILE A 50 19.19 7.31 22.69
C ILE A 50 19.04 8.82 22.60
N PHE A 51 19.59 9.47 21.56
CA PHE A 51 19.42 10.90 21.36
C PHE A 51 17.95 11.29 21.17
N ARG A 52 17.21 10.49 20.41
CA ARG A 52 15.79 10.70 20.17
C ARG A 52 14.96 10.60 21.45
N ILE A 53 15.21 9.61 22.28
CA ILE A 53 14.57 9.48 23.59
C ILE A 53 14.91 10.69 24.47
N PHE A 54 16.18 11.11 24.48
CA PHE A 54 16.61 12.27 25.27
C PHE A 54 15.84 13.54 24.89
N PHE A 55 15.69 13.81 23.59
CA PHE A 55 14.91 14.96 23.11
C PHE A 55 13.41 14.80 23.37
N GLY A 56 12.86 13.58 23.22
CA GLY A 56 11.47 13.27 23.54
C GLY A 56 11.16 13.53 25.01
N LEU A 57 11.99 13.02 25.93
CA LEU A 57 11.82 13.25 27.36
C LEU A 57 12.00 14.72 27.73
N THR A 58 12.94 15.43 27.10
CA THR A 58 13.12 16.87 27.33
C THR A 58 11.89 17.67 26.85
N ALA A 59 11.34 17.34 25.68
CA ALA A 59 10.12 17.96 25.17
C ALA A 59 8.92 17.66 26.07
N ALA A 60 8.81 16.43 26.57
CA ALA A 60 7.77 16.02 27.51
C ALA A 60 7.82 16.85 28.80
N VAL A 61 9.01 17.04 29.40
CA VAL A 61 9.20 17.91 30.58
C VAL A 61 8.76 19.35 30.29
N ILE A 62 9.14 19.90 29.14
CA ILE A 62 8.78 21.28 28.75
C ILE A 62 7.26 21.41 28.54
N LEU A 63 6.63 20.44 27.87
CA LEU A 63 5.18 20.44 27.63
C LEU A 63 4.38 20.30 28.93
N GLN A 64 4.87 19.49 29.88
CA GLN A 64 4.27 19.37 31.21
C GLN A 64 4.41 20.69 31.99
N ALA A 65 5.60 21.29 31.96
CA ALA A 65 5.88 22.53 32.68
C ALA A 65 5.09 23.73 32.13
N THR A 66 4.72 23.71 30.84
CA THR A 66 3.89 24.74 30.22
C THR A 66 2.40 24.55 30.47
N GLY A 67 1.98 23.43 31.06
CA GLY A 67 0.58 23.14 31.38
C GLY A 67 -0.33 22.99 30.16
N ILE A 68 0.25 22.67 28.98
CA ILE A 68 -0.51 22.50 27.74
C ILE A 68 -1.44 21.28 27.83
N THR A 69 -0.98 20.21 28.48
CA THR A 69 -1.77 19.00 28.71
C THR A 69 -1.21 18.21 29.90
N ASP A 70 -2.11 17.65 30.70
CA ASP A 70 -1.79 16.71 31.78
C ASP A 70 -2.02 15.26 31.37
N ASP A 71 -2.49 15.01 30.14
CA ASP A 71 -2.73 13.65 29.63
C ASP A 71 -1.39 13.02 29.19
N PRO A 72 -0.94 11.93 29.85
CA PRO A 72 0.32 11.25 29.52
C PRO A 72 0.41 10.81 28.07
N LEU A 73 -0.71 10.44 27.43
CA LEU A 73 -0.74 9.96 26.06
C LEU A 73 -0.51 11.09 25.07
N LEU A 74 -1.23 12.21 25.21
CA LEU A 74 -1.05 13.39 24.36
C LEU A 74 0.35 13.99 24.54
N LEU A 75 0.81 14.07 25.79
CA LEU A 75 2.13 14.58 26.12
C LEU A 75 3.24 13.75 25.49
N SER A 76 3.09 12.42 25.49
CA SER A 76 4.04 11.49 24.84
C SER A 76 4.01 11.59 23.31
N ILE A 77 2.83 11.74 22.69
CA ILE A 77 2.73 11.90 21.24
C ILE A 77 3.36 13.24 20.80
N PHE A 78 2.99 14.34 21.45
CA PHE A 78 3.51 15.66 21.08
C PHE A 78 5.00 15.79 21.34
N SER A 79 5.51 15.20 22.42
CA SER A 79 6.94 15.21 22.69
C SER A 79 7.75 14.39 21.69
N VAL A 80 7.24 13.24 21.22
CA VAL A 80 7.89 12.46 20.15
C VAL A 80 7.88 13.22 18.82
N ILE A 81 6.77 13.89 18.47
CA ILE A 81 6.69 14.74 17.27
C ILE A 81 7.66 15.93 17.36
N ALA A 82 7.70 16.59 18.53
CA ALA A 82 8.62 17.71 18.77
C ALA A 82 10.08 17.25 18.68
N SER A 83 10.41 16.10 19.27
CA SER A 83 11.74 15.50 19.19
C SER A 83 12.14 15.17 17.75
N ALA A 84 11.26 14.53 16.99
CA ALA A 84 11.51 14.21 15.58
C ALA A 84 11.75 15.50 14.78
N SER A 85 10.94 16.53 15.02
CA SER A 85 11.07 17.84 14.38
C SER A 85 12.38 18.55 14.75
N ILE A 86 12.81 18.47 16.01
CA ILE A 86 14.10 19.05 16.47
C ILE A 86 15.27 18.33 15.79
N LEU A 87 15.26 17.00 15.76
CA LEU A 87 16.32 16.21 15.12
C LEU A 87 16.39 16.44 13.62
N GLN A 88 15.23 16.51 12.94
CA GLN A 88 15.18 16.87 11.53
C GLN A 88 15.71 18.28 11.27
N ASN A 89 15.30 19.27 12.07
CA ASN A 89 15.80 20.63 11.95
C ASN A 89 17.31 20.75 12.28
N PHE A 90 17.82 19.93 13.20
CA PHE A 90 19.25 19.89 13.53
C PHE A 90 20.06 19.26 12.40
N SER A 91 19.57 18.17 11.81
CA SER A 91 20.13 17.56 10.60
C SER A 91 20.17 18.54 9.42
N LEU A 92 19.12 19.35 9.27
CA LEU A 92 19.02 20.38 8.23
C LEU A 92 19.94 21.59 8.48
N ARG A 93 20.12 22.01 9.74
CA ARG A 93 21.04 23.11 10.09
C ARG A 93 22.52 22.74 9.95
N ILE A 94 22.88 21.49 10.21
CA ILE A 94 24.24 20.99 9.95
C ILE A 94 24.44 20.69 8.45
N GLY A 95 23.37 20.35 7.73
CA GLY A 95 23.36 20.09 6.28
C GLY A 95 23.14 21.31 5.36
N GLY A 96 22.88 22.50 5.90
CA GLY A 96 22.84 23.76 5.12
C GLY A 96 21.61 24.01 4.24
N THR A 97 20.44 23.42 4.52
CA THR A 97 19.21 23.64 3.73
C THR A 97 18.05 24.22 4.55
N HIS A 98 17.19 25.00 3.89
CA HIS A 98 16.13 25.83 4.46
C HIS A 98 15.19 25.09 5.44
N PRO A 99 14.67 25.77 6.49
CA PRO A 99 13.73 25.16 7.44
C PRO A 99 12.46 24.72 6.70
N ILE A 100 12.18 23.42 6.70
CA ILE A 100 11.01 22.85 6.04
C ILE A 100 9.77 23.22 6.86
N ASN A 101 8.82 23.88 6.21
CA ASN A 101 7.50 24.12 6.76
C ASN A 101 6.81 22.78 7.01
N ILE A 102 6.30 22.54 8.23
CA ILE A 102 5.60 21.29 8.60
C ILE A 102 4.46 21.00 7.61
N TYR A 103 3.80 22.03 7.09
CA TYR A 103 2.79 21.89 6.05
C TYR A 103 3.36 21.28 4.76
N ASP A 104 4.53 21.73 4.31
CA ASP A 104 5.19 21.23 3.10
C ASP A 104 5.68 19.79 3.30
N LEU A 105 6.10 19.43 4.52
CA LEU A 105 6.44 18.06 4.88
C LEU A 105 5.21 17.14 4.78
N PHE A 106 4.07 17.54 5.36
CA PHE A 106 2.82 16.78 5.26
C PHE A 106 2.34 16.63 3.81
N GLN A 107 2.43 17.70 3.01
CA GLN A 107 2.07 17.64 1.59
C GLN A 107 2.99 16.68 0.82
N HIS A 108 4.29 16.75 1.05
CA HIS A 108 5.28 15.83 0.46
C HIS A 108 5.02 14.37 0.84
N TYR A 109 4.69 14.09 2.11
CA TYR A 109 4.32 12.74 2.56
C TYR A 109 3.00 12.28 1.94
N ARG A 110 2.00 13.14 1.84
CA ARG A 110 0.72 12.80 1.20
C ARG A 110 0.92 12.45 -0.27
N ASP A 111 1.66 13.28 -1.01
CA ASP A 111 1.89 13.09 -2.44
C ASP A 111 2.74 11.83 -2.69
N LYS A 112 3.75 11.58 -1.86
CA LYS A 112 4.48 10.30 -1.88
C LYS A 112 3.58 9.10 -1.57
N MET A 113 2.68 9.20 -0.59
CA MET A 113 1.77 8.12 -0.24
C MET A 113 0.81 7.79 -1.38
N VAL A 114 0.29 8.80 -2.08
CA VAL A 114 -0.55 8.61 -3.28
C VAL A 114 0.23 7.88 -4.37
N VAL A 115 1.47 8.26 -4.63
CA VAL A 115 2.33 7.60 -5.63
C VAL A 115 2.61 6.14 -5.24
N VAL A 116 2.98 5.88 -3.98
CA VAL A 116 3.30 4.52 -3.51
C VAL A 116 2.07 3.61 -3.52
N VAL A 117 0.92 4.09 -3.03
CA VAL A 117 -0.34 3.33 -3.07
C VAL A 117 -0.73 3.06 -4.52
N GLY A 118 -0.64 4.08 -5.39
CA GLY A 118 -0.89 3.93 -6.83
C GLY A 118 0.00 2.88 -7.49
N GLN A 119 1.32 2.95 -7.28
CA GLN A 119 2.26 1.96 -7.82
C GLN A 119 2.01 0.55 -7.29
N LYS A 120 1.65 0.42 -6.01
CA LYS A 120 1.33 -0.88 -5.39
C LYS A 120 0.04 -1.46 -5.96
N GLU A 121 -0.98 -0.65 -6.16
CA GLU A 121 -2.23 -1.04 -6.81
C GLU A 121 -2.01 -1.40 -8.27
N GLU A 122 -1.23 -0.62 -9.01
CA GLU A 122 -0.87 -0.92 -10.40
C GLU A 122 -0.12 -2.26 -10.51
N LYS A 123 0.89 -2.49 -9.66
CA LYS A 123 1.60 -3.78 -9.58
C LYS A 123 0.64 -4.93 -9.27
N ARG A 124 -0.33 -4.73 -8.35
CA ARG A 124 -1.35 -5.73 -8.00
C ARG A 124 -2.28 -6.01 -9.18
N LEU A 125 -2.81 -4.98 -9.84
CA LEU A 125 -3.68 -5.11 -11.01
C LEU A 125 -2.96 -5.80 -12.17
N ARG A 126 -1.71 -5.42 -12.44
CA ARG A 126 -0.87 -6.08 -13.45
C ARG A 126 -0.66 -7.56 -13.15
N LYS A 127 -0.40 -7.91 -11.89
CA LYS A 127 -0.25 -9.32 -11.47
C LYS A 127 -1.56 -10.11 -11.65
N ARG A 128 -2.70 -9.51 -11.30
CA ARG A 128 -4.04 -10.11 -11.52
C ARG A 128 -4.30 -10.33 -13.00
N LYS A 129 -4.12 -9.30 -13.82
CA LYS A 129 -4.26 -9.37 -15.28
C LYS A 129 -3.43 -10.49 -15.90
N LEU A 130 -2.13 -10.56 -15.58
CA LEU A 130 -1.24 -11.60 -16.12
C LEU A 130 -1.65 -13.01 -15.68
N ARG A 131 -2.16 -13.15 -14.45
CA ARG A 131 -2.66 -14.43 -13.96
C ARG A 131 -3.94 -14.84 -14.70
N ALA A 132 -4.90 -13.93 -14.81
CA ALA A 132 -6.15 -14.14 -15.52
C ALA A 132 -5.90 -14.50 -16.99
N GLU A 133 -4.99 -13.77 -17.66
CA GLU A 133 -4.61 -14.04 -19.05
C GLU A 133 -4.08 -15.47 -19.24
N ARG A 134 -3.20 -15.95 -18.34
CA ARG A 134 -2.68 -17.32 -18.37
C ARG A 134 -3.78 -18.37 -18.17
N GLU A 135 -4.64 -18.18 -17.17
CA GLU A 135 -5.72 -19.12 -16.86
C GLU A 135 -6.75 -19.17 -18.00
N LEU A 136 -7.06 -18.02 -18.62
CA LEU A 136 -7.92 -17.93 -19.79
C LEU A 136 -7.30 -18.55 -21.04
N ALA A 137 -5.98 -18.41 -21.25
CA ALA A 137 -5.29 -18.99 -22.40
C ALA A 137 -5.34 -20.54 -22.44
N GLU A 138 -5.59 -21.18 -21.30
CA GLU A 138 -5.79 -22.63 -21.19
C GLU A 138 -7.24 -23.07 -21.49
N MET A 139 -8.18 -22.13 -21.62
CA MET A 139 -9.60 -22.42 -21.84
C MET A 139 -9.96 -22.60 -23.31
N GLU A 140 -11.01 -23.38 -23.55
CA GLU A 140 -11.60 -23.50 -24.88
C GLU A 140 -12.24 -22.19 -25.36
N ASN A 141 -12.27 -22.00 -26.67
CA ASN A 141 -12.74 -20.77 -27.31
C ASN A 141 -14.20 -20.43 -26.91
N GLU A 142 -15.08 -21.43 -26.82
CA GLU A 142 -16.47 -21.23 -26.40
C GLU A 142 -16.59 -20.73 -24.96
N LYS A 143 -15.74 -21.23 -24.04
CA LYS A 143 -15.69 -20.72 -22.67
C LYS A 143 -15.22 -19.27 -22.62
N LEU A 144 -14.24 -18.90 -23.45
CA LEU A 144 -13.80 -17.51 -23.56
C LEU A 144 -14.92 -16.60 -24.05
N LYS A 145 -15.72 -17.01 -25.04
CA LYS A 145 -16.89 -16.25 -25.50
C LYS A 145 -17.93 -16.07 -24.40
N GLN A 146 -18.16 -17.09 -23.56
CA GLN A 146 -19.05 -17.00 -22.42
C GLN A 146 -18.54 -16.01 -21.37
N ILE A 147 -17.25 -16.10 -21.01
CA ILE A 147 -16.64 -15.17 -20.04
C ILE A 147 -16.64 -13.74 -20.57
N LEU A 148 -16.28 -13.53 -21.85
CA LEU A 148 -16.38 -12.22 -22.52
C LEU A 148 -17.80 -11.65 -22.41
N THR A 149 -18.81 -12.48 -22.61
CA THR A 149 -20.21 -12.07 -22.47
C THR A 149 -20.51 -11.61 -21.04
N LEU A 150 -20.09 -12.38 -20.03
CA LEU A 150 -20.31 -12.04 -18.63
C LEU A 150 -19.62 -10.72 -18.23
N VAL A 151 -18.38 -10.52 -18.68
CA VAL A 151 -17.59 -9.32 -18.37
C VAL A 151 -18.22 -8.08 -18.99
N ILE A 152 -18.61 -8.13 -20.26
CA ILE A 152 -19.19 -6.97 -20.94
C ILE A 152 -20.63 -6.71 -20.45
N ALA A 153 -21.40 -7.74 -20.11
CA ALA A 153 -22.74 -7.58 -19.57
C ALA A 153 -22.74 -6.84 -18.21
N ASP A 154 -21.70 -7.03 -17.40
CA ASP A 154 -21.52 -6.31 -16.12
C ASP A 154 -21.29 -4.80 -16.32
N MET A 155 -20.80 -4.38 -17.50
CA MET A 155 -20.55 -2.97 -17.82
C MET A 155 -21.83 -2.15 -18.11
N GLY A 156 -23.02 -2.76 -18.09
CA GLY A 156 -24.23 -2.06 -17.67
C GLY A 156 -25.08 -1.34 -18.72
N ASN A 157 -25.07 -1.75 -20.00
CA ASN A 157 -26.02 -1.18 -20.97
C ASN A 157 -26.52 -2.24 -21.97
N GLU A 158 -27.81 -2.62 -21.89
CA GLU A 158 -28.39 -3.85 -22.47
C GLU A 158 -28.31 -3.94 -24.02
N GLY A 159 -28.22 -2.79 -24.70
CA GLY A 159 -27.98 -2.71 -26.15
C GLY A 159 -26.49 -2.61 -26.54
N GLU A 160 -25.66 -2.09 -25.64
CA GLU A 160 -24.26 -1.78 -25.91
C GLU A 160 -23.37 -3.01 -25.73
N TRP A 161 -23.68 -3.89 -24.77
CA TRP A 161 -22.86 -5.08 -24.52
C TRP A 161 -22.86 -6.05 -25.70
N LYS A 162 -23.97 -6.18 -26.44
CA LYS A 162 -24.03 -7.04 -27.64
C LYS A 162 -23.12 -6.52 -28.74
N ARG A 163 -23.15 -5.20 -28.96
CA ARG A 163 -22.29 -4.52 -29.93
C ARG A 163 -20.81 -4.67 -29.55
N LEU A 164 -20.45 -4.35 -28.31
CA LEU A 164 -19.08 -4.46 -27.80
C LEU A 164 -18.57 -5.90 -27.84
N LYS A 165 -19.41 -6.89 -27.47
CA LYS A 165 -19.06 -8.31 -27.60
C LYS A 165 -18.69 -8.65 -29.04
N GLN A 166 -19.53 -8.26 -29.99
CA GLN A 166 -19.30 -8.55 -31.41
C GLN A 166 -18.02 -7.88 -31.91
N GLU A 167 -17.78 -6.62 -31.53
CA GLU A 167 -16.58 -5.86 -31.86
C GLU A 167 -15.30 -6.56 -31.36
N TYR A 168 -15.28 -7.07 -30.14
CA TYR A 168 -14.12 -7.82 -29.62
C TYR A 168 -13.93 -9.19 -30.25
N LEU A 169 -15.01 -9.87 -30.65
CA LEU A 169 -14.92 -11.14 -31.38
C LEU A 169 -14.35 -10.91 -32.79
N GLU A 170 -14.86 -9.92 -33.51
CA GLU A 170 -14.38 -9.55 -34.85
C GLU A 170 -12.92 -9.06 -34.81
N TYR A 171 -12.55 -8.30 -33.77
CA TYR A 171 -11.17 -7.92 -33.52
C TYR A 171 -10.26 -9.15 -33.35
N ALA A 172 -10.67 -10.12 -32.53
CA ALA A 172 -9.89 -11.34 -32.33
C ALA A 172 -9.79 -12.17 -33.61
N ASP A 173 -10.88 -12.28 -34.38
CA ASP A 173 -10.92 -12.98 -35.66
C ASP A 173 -9.95 -12.33 -36.67
N THR A 174 -9.97 -10.99 -36.76
CA THR A 174 -9.09 -10.22 -37.65
C THR A 174 -7.62 -10.39 -37.31
N ILE A 175 -7.25 -10.28 -36.03
CA ILE A 175 -5.85 -10.41 -35.58
C ILE A 175 -5.34 -11.84 -35.72
N SER A 176 -6.22 -12.83 -35.56
CA SER A 176 -5.85 -14.24 -35.64
C SER A 176 -5.66 -14.76 -37.07
N GLU A 177 -6.15 -14.04 -38.09
CA GLU A 177 -6.16 -14.49 -39.49
C GLU A 177 -6.72 -15.91 -39.68
N GLY A 178 -7.62 -16.34 -38.79
CA GLY A 178 -8.24 -17.68 -38.80
C GLY A 178 -7.50 -18.75 -37.98
N ASP A 179 -6.37 -18.43 -37.34
CA ASP A 179 -5.66 -19.34 -36.44
C ASP A 179 -6.35 -19.44 -35.07
N GLU A 180 -6.80 -20.65 -34.70
CA GLU A 180 -7.61 -20.87 -33.51
C GLU A 180 -6.83 -20.60 -32.20
N GLU A 181 -5.55 -20.97 -32.17
CA GLU A 181 -4.71 -20.81 -30.98
C GLU A 181 -4.39 -19.33 -30.72
N THR A 182 -4.04 -18.59 -31.76
CA THR A 182 -3.83 -17.14 -31.72
C THR A 182 -5.11 -16.42 -31.32
N ARG A 183 -6.25 -16.81 -31.88
CA ARG A 183 -7.56 -16.27 -31.52
C ARG A 183 -7.85 -16.43 -30.02
N LYS A 184 -7.58 -17.62 -29.47
CA LYS A 184 -7.73 -17.91 -28.04
C LYS A 184 -6.85 -16.98 -27.18
N LEU A 185 -5.59 -16.82 -27.56
CA LEU A 185 -4.65 -15.92 -26.86
C LEU A 185 -5.10 -14.46 -26.91
N VAL A 186 -5.59 -13.99 -28.06
CA VAL A 186 -6.12 -12.63 -28.22
C VAL A 186 -7.34 -12.42 -27.33
N LEU A 187 -8.30 -13.36 -27.34
CA LEU A 187 -9.49 -13.27 -26.48
C LEU A 187 -9.13 -13.31 -24.99
N ALA A 188 -8.22 -14.19 -24.57
CA ALA A 188 -7.75 -14.24 -23.18
C ALA A 188 -7.16 -12.89 -22.73
N LYS A 189 -6.35 -12.27 -23.58
CA LYS A 189 -5.75 -10.95 -23.32
C LYS A 189 -6.80 -9.83 -23.28
N VAL A 190 -7.77 -9.83 -24.20
CA VAL A 190 -8.85 -8.84 -24.22
C VAL A 190 -9.68 -8.94 -22.95
N ILE A 191 -10.16 -10.15 -22.61
CA ILE A 191 -10.97 -10.39 -21.42
C ILE A 191 -10.23 -9.95 -20.16
N ALA A 192 -8.97 -10.37 -19.97
CA ALA A 192 -8.17 -9.98 -18.82
C ALA A 192 -7.88 -8.47 -18.74
N SER A 193 -8.02 -7.74 -19.84
CA SER A 193 -7.80 -6.30 -19.90
C SER A 193 -9.05 -5.48 -19.58
N LEU A 194 -10.26 -6.02 -19.80
CA LEU A 194 -11.52 -5.31 -19.61
C LEU A 194 -11.77 -5.00 -18.13
N ASP A 195 -11.81 -6.05 -17.30
CA ASP A 195 -11.92 -5.91 -15.84
C ASP A 195 -11.15 -7.06 -15.17
N PRO A 196 -9.88 -6.85 -14.78
CA PRO A 196 -9.07 -7.87 -14.14
C PRO A 196 -9.66 -8.37 -12.80
N ILE A 197 -10.40 -7.52 -12.08
CA ILE A 197 -10.95 -7.86 -10.76
C ILE A 197 -12.16 -8.78 -10.93
N TYR A 198 -13.07 -8.41 -11.82
CA TYR A 198 -14.26 -9.21 -12.08
C TYR A 198 -13.93 -10.53 -12.78
N VAL A 199 -12.95 -10.54 -13.69
CA VAL A 199 -12.44 -11.78 -14.30
C VAL A 199 -11.86 -12.72 -13.25
N ASP A 200 -11.01 -12.22 -12.34
CA ASP A 200 -10.47 -13.03 -11.24
C ASP A 200 -11.59 -13.69 -10.41
N PHE A 201 -12.68 -12.96 -10.15
CA PHE A 201 -13.84 -13.45 -9.43
C PHE A 201 -14.60 -14.56 -10.18
N ILE A 202 -14.81 -14.40 -11.49
CA ILE A 202 -15.43 -15.45 -12.34
C ILE A 202 -14.58 -16.72 -12.30
N LEU A 203 -13.26 -16.59 -12.50
CA LEU A 203 -12.31 -17.71 -12.50
C LEU A 203 -12.28 -18.41 -11.14
N GLU A 204 -12.28 -17.66 -10.04
CA GLU A 204 -12.32 -18.23 -8.70
C GLU A 204 -13.62 -19.00 -8.42
N LYS A 205 -14.77 -18.49 -8.88
CA LYS A 205 -16.05 -19.22 -8.80
C LYS A 205 -16.03 -20.52 -9.60
N GLN A 206 -15.47 -20.51 -10.81
CA GLN A 206 -15.33 -21.72 -11.63
C GLN A 206 -14.42 -22.76 -10.94
N ARG A 207 -13.26 -22.33 -10.43
CA ARG A 207 -12.36 -23.20 -9.65
C ARG A 207 -13.05 -23.81 -8.44
N THR A 208 -13.85 -23.02 -7.73
CA THR A 208 -14.59 -23.48 -6.55
C THR A 208 -15.66 -24.50 -6.95
N ARG A 209 -16.43 -24.25 -8.01
CA ARG A 209 -17.42 -25.22 -8.52
C ARG A 209 -16.79 -26.54 -8.95
N LYS A 210 -15.66 -26.49 -9.67
CA LYS A 210 -14.90 -27.68 -10.07
C LYS A 210 -14.43 -28.49 -8.87
N ARG A 211 -13.92 -27.83 -7.82
CA ARG A 211 -13.51 -28.49 -6.56
C ARG A 211 -14.67 -29.16 -5.83
N LEU A 212 -15.87 -28.60 -5.94
CA LEU A 212 -17.08 -29.12 -5.30
C LEU A 212 -17.80 -30.19 -6.15
N GLY A 213 -17.25 -30.54 -7.33
CA GLY A 213 -17.83 -31.59 -8.19
C GLY A 213 -19.08 -31.16 -8.95
N PHE A 214 -19.32 -29.85 -9.10
CA PHE A 214 -20.50 -29.31 -9.80
C PHE A 214 -20.28 -29.10 -11.32
N ASP A 215 -19.30 -29.75 -11.95
CA ASP A 215 -19.12 -29.66 -13.40
C ASP A 215 -20.27 -30.40 -14.11
N VAL A 216 -21.27 -29.63 -14.55
CA VAL A 216 -22.21 -30.04 -15.60
C VAL A 216 -21.64 -29.46 -16.89
N GLY A 217 -21.31 -30.34 -17.84
CA GLY A 217 -20.64 -30.02 -19.11
C GLY A 217 -21.32 -28.94 -19.94
#